data_AF-A0A0F9LVK0-F1
#
_entry.id   AF-A0A0F9LVK0-F1
#
_cell.length_a   1.000
_cell.length_b   1.000
_cell.length_c   1.000
_cell.angle_alpha   90.00
_cell.angle_beta   90.00
_cell.angle_gamma   90.00
#
_symmetry.space_group_name_H-M   'P 1'
#
loop_
_entity.id
_entity.type
_entity.pdbx_description
1 polymer ?
#
loop_
_entity_poly.entity_id
_entity_poly.type
_entity_poly.pdbx_seq_one_letter_code
_entity_poly.pdbx_strand_id
1 'polypeptide(L)' 'MIREIVETIDGQTVELVKPENEADIRKLREASKKRNVSTGTSFGDFADESEADLVAAGVLEPDVEE' A
#
# COMPACT_ATOMS: atom_id res chain seq x y z
N MET A 1 -2.46 17.87 -16.98
CA MET A 1 -2.61 17.23 -15.67
C MET A 1 -3.41 18.13 -14.73
N ILE A 2 -4.45 17.59 -14.12
CA ILE A 2 -5.25 18.26 -13.07
C ILE A 2 -4.84 17.69 -11.71
N ARG A 3 -4.67 18.55 -10.71
CA ARG A 3 -4.39 18.16 -9.31
C ARG A 3 -5.56 18.55 -8.43
N GLU A 4 -5.97 17.63 -7.57
CA GLU A 4 -7.08 17.82 -6.65
C GLU A 4 -6.65 17.37 -5.25
N ILE A 5 -6.92 18.19 -4.25
CA ILE A 5 -6.65 17.86 -2.85
C ILE A 5 -7.98 17.42 -2.23
N VAL A 6 -8.03 16.19 -1.75
CA VAL A 6 -9.22 15.64 -1.10
C VAL A 6 -8.88 15.17 0.31
N GLU A 7 -9.85 15.26 1.21
CA GLU A 7 -9.76 14.67 2.54
C GLU A 7 -10.40 13.28 2.50
N THR A 8 -9.65 12.27 2.93
CA THR A 8 -10.13 10.89 3.07
C THR A 8 -11.01 10.76 4.31
N ILE A 9 -11.80 9.68 4.37
CA ILE A 9 -12.66 9.38 5.54
C ILE A 9 -11.85 9.25 6.84
N ASP A 10 -10.58 8.91 6.74
CA ASP A 10 -9.64 8.78 7.86
C ASP A 10 -9.04 10.14 8.28
N GLY A 11 -9.50 11.25 7.68
CA GLY A 11 -9.00 12.61 7.93
C GLY A 11 -7.64 12.88 7.30
N GLN A 12 -7.12 11.98 6.46
CA GLN A 12 -5.87 12.21 5.74
C GLN A 12 -6.12 13.05 4.49
N THR A 13 -5.32 14.10 4.31
CA THR A 13 -5.30 14.88 3.07
C THR A 13 -4.45 14.19 2.02
N VAL A 14 -5.04 13.88 0.87
CA VAL A 14 -4.34 13.23 -0.26
C VAL A 14 -4.44 14.08 -1.53
N GLU A 15 -3.35 14.14 -2.28
CA GLU A 15 -3.30 14.80 -3.60
C GLU A 15 -3.57 13.77 -4.70
N LEU A 16 -4.69 13.92 -5.39
CA LEU A 16 -5.04 13.15 -6.59
C LEU A 16 -4.53 13.86 -7.84
N VAL A 17 -3.85 13.11 -8.71
CA VAL A 17 -3.32 13.63 -9.97
C VAL A 17 -4.00 12.91 -11.13
N LYS A 18 -4.81 13.64 -11.90
CA LYS A 18 -5.51 13.13 -13.08
C LYS A 18 -4.71 13.44 -14.36
N PRO A 19 -4.28 12.42 -15.12
CA PRO A 19 -3.64 12.64 -16.42
C PRO A 19 -4.69 13.08 -17.45
N GLU A 20 -4.34 14.07 -18.27
CA GLU A 20 -5.25 14.57 -19.33
C GLU A 20 -4.83 14.11 -20.72
N ASN A 21 -3.59 13.63 -20.86
CA ASN A 21 -3.02 13.22 -22.15
C ASN A 21 -1.99 12.09 -21.97
N GLU A 22 -1.56 11.49 -23.07
CA GLU A 22 -0.63 10.36 -23.07
C GLU A 22 0.76 10.73 -22.50
N ALA A 23 1.19 11.98 -22.68
CA ALA A 23 2.43 12.49 -22.10
C ALA A 23 2.39 12.53 -20.56
N ASP A 24 1.24 12.85 -19.98
CA ASP A 24 1.01 12.86 -18.54
C ASP A 24 1.01 11.44 -17.97
N ILE A 25 0.38 10.48 -18.67
CA ILE A 25 0.40 9.06 -18.31
C ILE A 25 1.83 8.53 -18.28
N ARG A 26 2.65 8.86 -19.30
CA ARG A 26 4.05 8.46 -19.37
C ARG A 26 4.86 8.99 -18.18
N LYS A 27 4.67 10.27 -17.82
CA LYS A 27 5.32 10.88 -16.65
C LYS A 27 4.94 10.18 -15.34
N LEU A 28 3.66 9.85 -15.14
CA LEU A 28 3.21 9.10 -13.97
C LEU A 28 3.82 7.69 -13.91
N ARG A 29 3.93 7.00 -15.06
CA ARG A 29 4.58 5.69 -15.17
C ARG A 29 6.07 5.76 -14.81
N GLU A 30 6.77 6.77 -15.30
CA GLU A 30 8.20 6.97 -15.00
C GLU A 30 8.43 7.35 -13.53
N ALA A 31 7.57 8.19 -12.95
CA ALA A 31 7.62 8.54 -11.53
C ALA A 31 7.36 7.33 -10.62
N SER A 32 6.39 6.49 -10.97
CA SER A 32 6.07 5.25 -10.22
C SER A 32 7.22 4.24 -10.26
N LYS A 33 7.90 4.11 -11.42
CA LYS A 33 9.09 3.25 -11.54
C LYS A 33 10.26 3.72 -10.69
N LYS A 34 10.50 5.03 -10.58
CA LYS A 34 11.58 5.58 -9.74
C LYS A 34 11.31 5.41 -8.24
N ARG A 35 10.04 5.45 -7.82
CA ARG A 35 9.63 5.32 -6.41
C ARG A 35 9.67 3.87 -5.90
N ASN A 36 9.63 2.87 -6.79
CA ASN A 36 9.72 1.44 -6.45
C ASN A 36 11.15 0.92 -6.18
N VAL A 37 12.18 1.77 -6.16
CA VAL A 37 13.57 1.36 -5.84
C VAL A 37 13.96 1.70 -4.39
N SER A 38 13.04 2.27 -3.61
CA SER A 38 13.25 2.59 -2.19
C SER A 38 12.26 1.85 -1.29
N THR A 39 12.02 0.57 -1.53
CA THR A 39 11.49 -0.32 -0.51
C THR A 39 12.69 -0.98 0.18
N GLY A 40 13.36 -0.17 1.02
CA GLY A 40 14.36 -0.63 1.98
C GLY A 40 13.74 -1.32 3.19
N THR A 41 12.54 -1.87 3.05
CA THR A 41 11.98 -2.86 3.98
C THR A 41 12.26 -4.22 3.36
N SER A 42 13.31 -4.85 3.85
CA SER A 42 13.51 -6.29 3.69
C SER A 42 12.21 -7.00 4.08
N PHE A 43 11.50 -7.56 3.11
CA PHE A 43 10.47 -8.60 3.29
C PHE A 43 11.11 -9.93 3.76
N GLY A 44 12.07 -9.82 4.69
CA GLY A 44 12.87 -10.94 5.18
C GLY A 44 12.75 -11.02 6.68
N ASP A 45 11.53 -11.25 7.18
CA ASP A 45 11.32 -11.95 8.47
C ASP A 45 9.88 -12.40 8.77
N PHE A 46 8.96 -12.45 7.79
CA PHE A 46 7.59 -12.96 8.01
C PHE A 46 7.48 -14.49 7.88
N ALA A 47 8.61 -15.19 7.74
CA ALA A 47 8.62 -16.64 7.51
C ALA A 47 8.56 -17.48 8.81
N ASP A 48 8.60 -16.83 9.99
CA ASP A 48 8.67 -17.50 11.30
C ASP A 48 7.57 -17.04 12.27
N GLU A 49 6.57 -16.27 11.83
CA GLU A 49 5.37 -16.08 12.67
C GLU A 49 4.53 -17.36 12.56
N SER A 50 4.71 -18.24 13.54
CA SER A 50 3.94 -19.47 13.64
C SER A 50 2.45 -19.11 13.66
N GLU A 51 1.60 -19.95 13.07
CA GLU A 51 0.15 -19.69 12.96
C GLU A 51 -0.48 -19.39 14.35
N ALA A 52 0.10 -19.94 15.41
CA ALA A 52 -0.27 -19.67 16.79
C ALA A 52 -0.05 -18.20 17.24
N ASP A 53 1.00 -17.54 16.76
CA ASP A 53 1.30 -16.15 17.09
C ASP A 53 0.28 -15.21 16.44
N LEU A 54 -0.19 -15.54 15.24
CA LEU A 54 -1.22 -14.78 14.54
C LEU A 54 -2.61 -14.93 15.20
N VAL A 55 -2.92 -16.10 15.75
CA VAL A 55 -4.12 -16.31 16.57
C VAL A 55 -4.02 -15.54 17.89
N ALA A 56 -2.86 -15.58 18.56
CA ALA A 56 -2.64 -14.84 19.81
C ALA A 56 -2.68 -13.31 19.62
N ALA A 57 -2.20 -12.82 18.48
CA ALA A 57 -2.29 -11.41 18.09
C ALA A 57 -3.71 -10.98 17.69
N GLY A 58 -4.66 -11.91 17.59
CA GLY A 58 -6.04 -11.65 17.17
C GLY A 58 -6.16 -11.31 15.69
N VAL A 59 -5.16 -11.69 14.88
CA VAL A 59 -5.15 -11.52 13.43
C VAL A 59 -5.91 -12.67 12.74
N LEU A 60 -5.79 -13.88 13.28
CA LEU A 60 -6.53 -15.06 12.85
C LEU A 60 -7.49 -15.52 13.95
N GLU A 61 -8.68 -15.96 13.55
CA GLU A 61 -9.60 -16.64 14.47
C GLU A 61 -9.07 -18.05 14.78
N PRO A 62 -9.16 -18.53 16.03
CA PRO A 62 -8.79 -19.91 16.33
C PRO A 62 -9.74 -20.85 15.59
N ASP A 63 -9.19 -21.77 14.80
CA ASP A 63 -9.99 -22.80 14.14
C ASP A 63 -10.56 -23.74 15.22
N VAL A 64 -11.88 -23.68 15.43
CA VAL A 64 -12.62 -24.59 16.31
C VAL A 64 -13.35 -25.58 15.41
N GLU A 65 -12.76 -26.75 15.21
CA GLU A 65 -13.50 -27.89 14.64
C GLU A 65 -14.57 -28.35 15.66
N GLU A 66 -15.85 -28.34 15.24
CA GLU A 66 -17.01 -28.83 16.00
C GLU A 66 -17.11 -30.37 16.01
#